data_AF-A0A7X9KKX9-F1
#
_entry.id   AF-A0A7X9KKX9-F1
#
_cell.length_a   1.000
_cell.length_b   1.000
_cell.length_c   1.000
_cell.angle_alpha   90.00
_cell.angle_beta   90.00
_cell.angle_gamma   90.00
#
_symmetry.space_group_name_H-M   'P 1'
#
loop_
_entity.id
_entity.type
_entity.pdbx_description
1 polymer ?
#
loop_
_entity_poly.entity_id
_entity_poly.type
_entity_poly.pdbx_seq_one_letter_code
_entity_poly.pdbx_strand_id
1 'polypeptide(L)'
;MTKIWTLDTRDTVLLDVVMQHSQLSYADLGPELRMCHARTVEMLGSKGVSYEALRSALVPNTEPELADLALVFDTARFDESWYGMAIAERVLPQLERDWSGSILEGDLISRNEDRAFRALRSSLGARVSGISTTRQLFVIYLTNLNKRRKEKLVKGLLEYEPFVGSIETHYESWLKDWLSLTLTNSYLKHGTTFIGPHESDIEEAAERNLRWWPLDQHGYRCVSLPSDLHFDLFLSYKIERGEGFHGSESDTLHGLSTISDDPQELGEFTVFVDPRKVDYGNGKGESVQRLGIALTDGDASRYVADSVVRAAGRSLKVASTATLDAALVTAVDRYRNFLRGG
;
A
#
# COMPACT_ATOMS: atom_id res chain seq x y z
N MET A 1 -13.41 -16.71 -13.15
CA MET A 1 -13.50 -15.65 -12.12
C MET A 1 -12.24 -14.83 -12.22
N THR A 2 -12.35 -13.52 -12.46
CA THR A 2 -11.19 -12.64 -12.60
C THR A 2 -10.53 -12.46 -11.23
N LYS A 3 -9.19 -12.53 -11.17
CA LYS A 3 -8.44 -12.36 -9.93
C LYS A 3 -8.61 -10.94 -9.40
N ILE A 4 -8.85 -10.77 -8.10
CA ILE A 4 -8.81 -9.47 -7.42
C ILE A 4 -7.34 -9.10 -7.21
N TRP A 5 -6.90 -7.95 -7.72
CA TRP A 5 -5.50 -7.51 -7.59
C TRP A 5 -5.23 -6.80 -6.28
N THR A 6 -6.18 -5.99 -5.84
CA THR A 6 -6.13 -5.22 -4.59
C THR A 6 -7.52 -5.17 -3.99
N LEU A 7 -7.57 -5.12 -2.67
CA LEU A 7 -8.75 -4.77 -1.88
C LEU A 7 -8.30 -3.75 -0.84
N ASP A 8 -8.69 -2.49 -1.02
CA ASP A 8 -8.41 -1.45 -0.05
C ASP A 8 -9.60 -1.20 0.86
N THR A 9 -9.42 -1.56 2.12
CA THR A 9 -10.41 -1.31 3.17
C THR A 9 -9.81 -0.50 4.31
N ARG A 10 -8.58 0.02 4.14
CA ARG A 10 -7.90 0.84 5.15
C ARG A 10 -8.41 2.26 5.16
N ASP A 11 -8.70 2.78 3.98
CA ASP A 11 -9.08 4.19 3.79
C ASP A 11 -10.61 4.36 3.79
N THR A 12 -11.36 3.31 4.12
CA THR A 12 -12.82 3.34 4.19
C THR A 12 -13.36 2.49 5.35
N VAL A 13 -14.33 3.03 6.08
CA VAL A 13 -15.09 2.30 7.12
C VAL A 13 -16.34 1.62 6.53
N LEU A 14 -16.52 1.69 5.22
CA LEU A 14 -17.75 1.28 4.54
C LEU A 14 -18.11 -0.18 4.83
N LEU A 15 -17.15 -1.10 4.70
CA LEU A 15 -17.42 -2.52 4.91
C LEU A 15 -17.80 -2.83 6.36
N ASP A 16 -17.09 -2.23 7.32
CA ASP A 16 -17.41 -2.36 8.75
C ASP A 16 -18.85 -1.89 9.03
N VAL A 17 -19.26 -0.76 8.44
CA VAL A 17 -20.62 -0.22 8.58
C VAL A 17 -21.65 -1.11 7.91
N VAL A 18 -21.39 -1.59 6.69
CA VAL A 18 -22.30 -2.48 5.94
C VAL A 18 -22.52 -3.79 6.68
N MET A 19 -21.43 -4.39 7.20
CA MET A 19 -21.50 -5.62 7.98
C MET A 19 -22.29 -5.41 9.27
N GLN A 20 -22.03 -4.34 10.01
CA GLN A 20 -22.77 -4.02 11.24
C GLN A 20 -24.26 -3.77 10.98
N HIS A 21 -24.57 -2.99 9.95
CA HIS A 21 -25.96 -2.65 9.61
C HIS A 21 -26.76 -3.86 9.12
N SER A 22 -26.13 -4.67 8.26
CA SER A 22 -26.77 -5.82 7.59
C SER A 22 -26.59 -7.13 8.36
N GLN A 23 -25.91 -7.09 9.52
CA GLN A 23 -25.59 -8.25 10.36
C GLN A 23 -24.84 -9.35 9.60
N LEU A 24 -23.94 -8.98 8.70
CA LEU A 24 -23.13 -9.92 7.93
C LEU A 24 -21.94 -10.42 8.75
N SER A 25 -21.63 -11.70 8.62
CA SER A 25 -20.35 -12.25 9.06
C SER A 25 -19.27 -12.06 8.00
N TYR A 26 -18.01 -12.24 8.37
CA TYR A 26 -16.91 -12.24 7.38
C TYR A 26 -17.04 -13.38 6.34
N ALA A 27 -17.68 -14.50 6.70
CA ALA A 27 -17.98 -15.57 5.76
C ALA A 27 -19.01 -15.14 4.69
N ASP A 28 -19.97 -14.29 5.07
CA ASP A 28 -20.97 -13.73 4.14
C ASP A 28 -20.37 -12.65 3.22
N LEU A 29 -19.32 -11.96 3.69
CA LEU A 29 -18.71 -10.83 2.98
C LEU A 29 -18.00 -11.24 1.67
N GLY A 30 -17.38 -12.42 1.65
CA GLY A 30 -16.61 -12.90 0.50
C GLY A 30 -17.41 -12.95 -0.81
N PRO A 31 -18.57 -13.61 -0.84
CA PRO A 31 -19.49 -13.60 -1.99
C PRO A 31 -19.88 -12.18 -2.45
N GLU A 32 -20.20 -11.28 -1.52
CA GLU A 32 -20.61 -9.90 -1.82
C GLU A 32 -19.45 -9.11 -2.47
N LEU A 33 -18.25 -9.19 -1.91
CA LEU A 33 -17.06 -8.54 -2.48
C LEU A 33 -16.74 -9.06 -3.89
N ARG A 34 -16.91 -10.36 -4.11
CA ARG A 34 -16.70 -10.98 -5.43
C ARG A 34 -17.74 -10.55 -6.46
N MET A 35 -18.99 -10.35 -6.05
CA MET A 35 -20.03 -9.78 -6.89
C MET A 35 -19.73 -8.30 -7.23
N CYS A 36 -19.36 -7.50 -6.24
CA CYS A 36 -18.95 -6.10 -6.45
C CYS A 36 -17.76 -6.01 -7.40
N HIS A 37 -16.76 -6.88 -7.23
CA HIS A 37 -15.61 -6.97 -8.13
C HIS A 37 -16.01 -7.31 -9.57
N ALA A 38 -16.89 -8.30 -9.77
CA ALA A 38 -17.38 -8.66 -11.10
C ALA A 38 -18.05 -7.45 -11.79
N ARG A 39 -18.88 -6.69 -11.06
CA ARG A 39 -19.49 -5.46 -11.57
C ARG A 39 -18.45 -4.39 -11.92
N THR A 40 -17.42 -4.20 -11.09
CA THR A 40 -16.30 -3.28 -11.38
C THR A 40 -15.58 -3.68 -12.68
N VAL A 41 -15.33 -4.97 -12.88
CA VAL A 41 -14.70 -5.50 -14.11
C VAL A 41 -15.58 -5.24 -15.34
N GLU A 42 -16.89 -5.45 -15.22
CA GLU A 42 -17.86 -5.17 -16.30
C GLU A 42 -17.92 -3.67 -16.65
N MET A 43 -17.94 -2.79 -15.64
CA MET A 43 -17.94 -1.34 -15.84
C MET A 43 -16.64 -0.84 -16.50
N LEU A 44 -15.48 -1.38 -16.11
CA LEU A 44 -14.23 -1.07 -16.79
C LEU A 44 -14.28 -1.56 -18.24
N GLY A 45 -14.77 -2.79 -18.46
CA GLY A 45 -14.90 -3.40 -19.78
C GLY A 45 -15.80 -2.60 -20.72
N SER A 46 -16.95 -2.10 -20.24
CA SER A 46 -17.86 -1.27 -21.04
C SER A 46 -17.23 0.07 -21.44
N LYS A 47 -16.26 0.56 -20.66
CA LYS A 47 -15.47 1.77 -20.95
C LYS A 47 -14.18 1.47 -21.74
N GLY A 48 -13.97 0.22 -22.15
CA GLY A 48 -12.81 -0.20 -22.94
C GLY A 48 -11.52 -0.35 -22.14
N VAL A 49 -11.61 -0.56 -20.83
CA VAL A 49 -10.46 -0.80 -19.94
C VAL A 49 -10.47 -2.25 -19.48
N SER A 50 -9.37 -2.97 -19.68
CA SER A 50 -9.21 -4.33 -19.17
C SER A 50 -8.68 -4.31 -17.73
N TYR A 51 -9.44 -4.86 -16.77
CA TYR A 51 -9.01 -4.97 -15.39
C TYR A 51 -7.71 -5.79 -15.21
N GLU A 52 -7.51 -6.84 -16.02
CA GLU A 52 -6.30 -7.67 -15.96
C GLU A 52 -5.04 -6.87 -16.31
N ALA A 53 -5.17 -5.88 -17.20
CA ALA A 53 -4.07 -5.00 -17.60
C ALA A 53 -3.67 -3.99 -16.52
N LEU A 54 -4.49 -3.84 -15.46
CA LEU A 54 -4.25 -2.88 -14.37
C LEU A 54 -3.37 -3.44 -13.24
N ARG A 55 -2.96 -4.72 -13.29
CA ARG A 55 -2.15 -5.35 -12.24
C ARG A 55 -0.95 -4.51 -11.81
N SER A 56 -0.18 -3.98 -12.77
CA SER A 56 1.02 -3.20 -12.48
C SER A 56 0.74 -1.83 -11.87
N ALA A 57 -0.50 -1.34 -11.92
CA ALA A 57 -0.90 -0.12 -11.25
C ALA A 57 -1.42 -0.39 -9.83
N LEU A 58 -2.06 -1.55 -9.61
CA LEU A 58 -2.77 -1.88 -8.38
C LEU A 58 -1.90 -2.57 -7.33
N VAL A 59 -0.79 -3.20 -7.73
CA VAL A 59 0.03 -4.02 -6.83
C VAL A 59 1.46 -3.48 -6.78
N PRO A 60 2.08 -3.38 -5.59
CA PRO A 60 3.50 -3.08 -5.47
C PRO A 60 4.31 -4.07 -6.31
N ASN A 61 5.29 -3.58 -7.08
CA ASN A 61 6.18 -4.47 -7.82
C ASN A 61 7.38 -4.87 -6.95
N THR A 62 7.70 -6.16 -6.95
CA THR A 62 8.84 -6.74 -6.23
C THR A 62 10.14 -6.70 -7.05
N GLU A 63 10.08 -6.26 -8.31
CA GLU A 63 11.23 -6.08 -9.18
C GLU A 63 12.17 -4.99 -8.63
N PRO A 64 13.46 -5.30 -8.39
CA PRO A 64 14.42 -4.36 -7.77
C PRO A 64 14.59 -3.04 -8.50
N GLU A 65 14.38 -3.04 -9.82
CA GLU A 65 14.54 -1.88 -10.70
C GLU A 65 13.35 -0.92 -10.67
N LEU A 66 12.22 -1.34 -10.09
CA LEU A 66 11.01 -0.55 -9.96
C LEU A 66 10.90 -0.03 -8.53
N ALA A 67 10.66 1.27 -8.41
CA ALA A 67 10.46 1.90 -7.12
C ALA A 67 9.33 2.94 -7.21
N ASP A 68 8.71 3.18 -6.08
CA ASP A 68 7.77 4.27 -5.93
C ASP A 68 8.52 5.60 -5.70
N LEU A 69 7.94 6.70 -6.17
CA LEU A 69 8.54 8.04 -6.12
C LEU A 69 7.55 9.05 -5.57
N ALA A 70 7.90 9.72 -4.48
CA ALA A 70 7.18 10.89 -3.99
C ALA A 70 7.85 12.17 -4.52
N LEU A 71 7.12 12.94 -5.32
CA LEU A 71 7.51 14.28 -5.77
C LEU A 71 6.96 15.30 -4.78
N VAL A 72 7.82 16.13 -4.22
CA VAL A 72 7.49 17.04 -3.12
C VAL A 72 7.51 18.49 -3.61
N PHE A 73 6.45 19.23 -3.30
CA PHE A 73 6.24 20.61 -3.72
C PHE A 73 5.95 21.51 -2.53
N ASP A 74 6.50 22.72 -2.53
CA ASP A 74 6.26 23.77 -1.54
C ASP A 74 5.04 24.60 -1.98
N THR A 75 3.92 24.44 -1.27
CA THR A 75 2.66 25.13 -1.60
C THR A 75 2.70 26.63 -1.29
N ALA A 76 3.64 27.12 -0.49
CA ALA A 76 3.78 28.56 -0.23
C ALA A 76 4.38 29.33 -1.42
N ARG A 77 4.80 28.62 -2.46
CA ARG A 77 5.33 29.17 -3.71
C ARG A 77 4.29 29.39 -4.79
N PHE A 78 3.03 29.07 -4.50
CA PHE A 78 1.92 29.30 -5.41
C PHE A 78 1.19 30.57 -5.00
N ASP A 79 0.84 31.39 -6.00
CA ASP A 79 0.01 32.58 -5.80
C ASP A 79 -1.47 32.22 -5.63
N GLU A 80 -1.89 31.05 -6.15
CA GLU A 80 -3.26 30.57 -6.14
C GLU A 80 -3.44 29.39 -5.17
N SER A 81 -4.62 29.30 -4.56
CA SER A 81 -4.97 28.20 -3.66
C SER A 81 -5.09 26.85 -4.37
N TRP A 82 -5.21 26.82 -5.70
CA TRP A 82 -5.34 25.60 -6.49
C TRP A 82 -4.00 25.07 -7.02
N TYR A 83 -3.03 24.88 -6.13
CA TYR A 83 -1.70 24.38 -6.48
C TYR A 83 -1.71 23.00 -7.16
N GLY A 84 -2.68 22.13 -6.85
CA GLY A 84 -2.79 20.80 -7.46
C GLY A 84 -2.88 20.83 -9.01
N MET A 85 -3.66 21.77 -9.57
CA MET A 85 -3.78 21.93 -11.02
C MET A 85 -2.46 22.42 -11.64
N ALA A 86 -1.85 23.44 -11.05
CA ALA A 86 -0.57 23.99 -11.51
C ALA A 86 0.56 22.95 -11.45
N ILE A 87 0.55 22.08 -10.43
CA ILE A 87 1.49 20.94 -10.34
C ILE A 87 1.19 19.91 -11.45
N ALA A 88 -0.08 19.57 -11.67
CA ALA A 88 -0.48 18.61 -12.70
C ALA A 88 -0.03 19.05 -14.10
N GLU A 89 -0.14 20.34 -14.45
CA GLU A 89 0.36 20.91 -15.71
C GLU A 89 1.86 20.67 -15.93
N ARG A 90 2.65 20.62 -14.84
CA ARG A 90 4.09 20.35 -14.91
C ARG A 90 4.42 18.86 -14.89
N VAL A 91 3.64 18.05 -14.19
CA VAL A 91 3.85 16.60 -14.06
C VAL A 91 3.40 15.84 -15.32
N LEU A 92 2.22 16.16 -15.87
CA LEU A 92 1.61 15.42 -16.99
C LEU A 92 2.51 15.30 -18.24
N PRO A 93 3.26 16.33 -18.68
CA PRO A 93 4.18 16.23 -19.81
C PRO A 93 5.34 15.26 -19.57
N GLN A 94 5.70 15.03 -18.31
CA GLN A 94 6.83 14.17 -17.95
C GLN A 94 6.43 12.69 -17.93
N LEU A 95 5.16 12.39 -17.66
CA LEU A 95 4.64 11.02 -17.66
C LEU A 95 4.77 10.38 -19.04
N GLU A 96 5.34 9.19 -19.07
CA GLU A 96 5.45 8.43 -20.31
C GLU A 96 4.12 7.78 -20.67
N ARG A 97 3.80 7.74 -21.97
CA ARG A 97 2.53 7.22 -22.49
C ARG A 97 2.38 5.71 -22.30
N ASP A 98 3.47 4.98 -22.10
CA ASP A 98 3.52 3.53 -21.91
C ASP A 98 3.63 3.11 -20.43
N TRP A 99 3.63 4.08 -19.50
CA TRP A 99 3.67 3.80 -18.07
C TRP A 99 2.27 3.46 -17.55
N SER A 100 2.21 2.46 -16.68
CA SER A 100 1.03 2.07 -15.92
C SER A 100 1.37 2.01 -14.44
N GLY A 101 0.63 2.75 -13.63
CA GLY A 101 0.93 2.97 -12.21
C GLY A 101 -0.19 3.74 -11.53
N SER A 102 -0.11 3.82 -10.21
CA SER A 102 -1.03 4.61 -9.38
C SER A 102 -0.44 5.97 -9.09
N ILE A 103 -1.35 6.94 -8.95
CA ILE A 103 -1.07 8.32 -8.59
C ILE A 103 -1.85 8.61 -7.32
N LEU A 104 -1.12 8.89 -6.25
CA LEU A 104 -1.70 9.36 -4.99
C LEU A 104 -1.23 10.79 -4.75
N GLU A 105 -2.08 11.60 -4.14
CA GLU A 105 -1.71 12.97 -3.79
C GLU A 105 -2.27 13.42 -2.44
N GLY A 106 -1.64 14.43 -1.86
CA GLY A 106 -2.07 15.01 -0.60
C GLY A 106 -1.00 15.87 0.07
N ASP A 107 -1.44 16.63 1.07
CA ASP A 107 -0.55 17.43 1.92
C ASP A 107 0.10 16.55 2.99
N LEU A 108 1.34 16.87 3.35
CA LEU A 108 2.05 16.17 4.40
C LEU A 108 1.61 16.65 5.78
N ILE A 109 0.62 15.98 6.34
CA ILE A 109 0.09 16.30 7.67
C ILE A 109 0.82 15.47 8.72
N SER A 110 1.57 16.12 9.63
CA SER A 110 2.18 15.47 10.79
C SER A 110 1.70 16.09 12.10
N ARG A 111 1.50 15.23 13.12
CA ARG A 111 1.32 15.68 14.52
C ARG A 111 2.66 15.94 15.22
N ASN A 112 3.76 15.41 14.67
CA ASN A 112 5.10 15.56 15.21
C ASN A 112 6.02 16.12 14.11
N GLU A 113 6.04 17.44 13.99
CA GLU A 113 6.79 18.18 12.97
C GLU A 113 8.29 17.90 13.07
N ASP A 114 8.86 17.81 14.28
CA ASP A 114 10.28 17.53 14.48
C ASP A 114 10.70 16.19 13.89
N ARG A 115 9.92 15.13 14.14
CA ARG A 115 10.17 13.80 13.56
C ARG A 115 10.02 13.84 12.04
N ALA A 116 8.98 14.50 11.56
CA ALA A 116 8.70 14.61 10.13
C ALA A 116 9.82 15.35 9.38
N PHE A 117 10.25 16.52 9.86
CA PHE A 117 11.37 17.25 9.28
C PHE A 117 12.69 16.49 9.38
N ARG A 118 12.94 15.70 10.44
CA ARG A 118 14.11 14.81 10.48
C ARG A 118 14.09 13.80 9.33
N ALA A 119 12.96 13.14 9.09
CA ALA A 119 12.80 12.18 7.99
C ALA A 119 12.85 12.82 6.59
N LEU A 120 12.32 14.04 6.47
CA LEU A 120 12.41 14.80 5.21
C LEU A 120 13.84 15.26 4.95
N ARG A 121 14.56 15.75 5.96
CA ARG A 121 15.97 16.17 5.83
C ARG A 121 16.90 15.01 5.48
N SER A 122 16.64 13.80 5.97
CA SER A 122 17.45 12.63 5.56
C SER A 122 17.28 12.29 4.07
N SER A 123 16.15 12.65 3.48
CA SER A 123 15.82 12.33 2.08
C SER A 123 16.08 13.49 1.12
N LEU A 124 15.71 14.70 1.50
CA LEU A 124 15.75 15.91 0.67
C LEU A 124 16.92 16.84 1.01
N GLY A 125 17.59 16.62 2.14
CA GLY A 125 18.73 17.41 2.59
C GLY A 125 18.37 18.86 2.90
N ALA A 126 19.22 19.79 2.46
CA ALA A 126 19.03 21.23 2.69
C ALA A 126 17.84 21.83 1.93
N ARG A 127 17.21 21.11 0.99
CA ARG A 127 16.10 21.64 0.18
C ARG A 127 14.84 21.94 0.99
N VAL A 128 14.69 21.32 2.17
CA VAL A 128 13.59 21.64 3.10
C VAL A 128 13.93 22.78 4.06
N SER A 129 15.08 23.45 3.87
CA SER A 129 15.43 24.63 4.67
C SER A 129 14.53 25.80 4.30
N GLY A 130 13.93 26.45 5.29
CA GLY A 130 12.99 27.55 5.08
C GLY A 130 11.52 27.12 5.00
N ILE A 131 11.24 25.81 5.00
CA ILE A 131 9.88 25.29 5.14
C ILE A 131 9.52 25.29 6.63
N SER A 132 8.40 25.93 6.96
CA SER A 132 8.01 26.21 8.35
C SER A 132 7.16 25.11 9.00
N THR A 133 6.36 24.40 8.19
CA THR A 133 5.49 23.30 8.61
C THR A 133 5.41 22.27 7.49
N THR A 134 5.25 20.99 7.83
CA THR A 134 5.03 19.94 6.84
C THR A 134 3.74 20.10 6.06
N ARG A 135 2.74 20.80 6.60
CA ARG A 135 1.46 21.07 5.90
C ARG A 135 1.62 21.97 4.67
N GLN A 136 2.76 22.65 4.56
CA GLN A 136 3.17 23.43 3.39
C GLN A 136 3.67 22.54 2.25
N LEU A 137 3.86 21.24 2.49
CA LEU A 137 4.35 20.31 1.49
C LEU A 137 3.21 19.50 0.90
N PHE A 138 3.05 19.61 -0.41
CA PHE A 138 2.16 18.75 -1.19
C PHE A 138 2.97 17.70 -1.93
N VAL A 139 2.41 16.49 -2.04
CA VAL A 139 3.11 15.35 -2.65
C VAL A 139 2.28 14.74 -3.77
N ILE A 140 2.95 14.43 -4.88
CA ILE A 140 2.49 13.49 -5.90
C ILE A 140 3.31 12.21 -5.76
N TYR A 141 2.65 11.10 -5.42
CA TYR A 141 3.25 9.78 -5.29
C TYR A 141 2.92 8.93 -6.49
N LEU A 142 3.95 8.37 -7.13
CA LEU A 142 3.85 7.61 -8.37
C LEU A 142 4.43 6.22 -8.14
N THR A 143 3.71 5.18 -8.55
CA THR A 143 4.14 3.79 -8.29
C THR A 143 4.91 3.16 -9.44
N ASN A 144 5.74 2.16 -9.09
CA ASN A 144 6.35 1.22 -10.02
C ASN A 144 7.12 1.89 -11.16
N LEU A 145 7.94 2.89 -10.84
CA LEU A 145 8.77 3.62 -11.79
C LEU A 145 10.16 3.02 -11.90
N ASN A 146 10.61 2.76 -13.13
CA ASN A 146 12.00 2.44 -13.39
C ASN A 146 12.89 3.68 -13.28
N LYS A 147 14.21 3.46 -13.21
CA LYS A 147 15.23 4.52 -13.13
C LYS A 147 15.05 5.62 -14.18
N ARG A 148 14.87 5.26 -15.45
CA ARG A 148 14.71 6.21 -16.57
C ARG A 148 13.52 7.16 -16.33
N ARG A 149 12.37 6.61 -15.94
CA ARG A 149 11.14 7.38 -15.72
C ARG A 149 11.27 8.34 -14.55
N LYS A 150 11.88 7.89 -13.44
CA LYS A 150 12.18 8.74 -12.28
C LYS A 150 13.08 9.91 -12.67
N GLU A 151 14.18 9.63 -13.38
CA GLU A 151 15.12 10.65 -13.84
C GLU A 151 14.46 11.68 -14.76
N LYS A 152 13.60 11.22 -15.69
CA LYS A 152 12.84 12.11 -16.57
C LYS A 152 11.90 13.03 -15.78
N LEU A 153 11.14 12.47 -14.84
CA LEU A 153 10.23 13.23 -13.97
C LEU A 153 10.98 14.31 -13.19
N VAL A 154 12.04 13.92 -12.47
CA VAL A 154 12.84 14.84 -11.66
C VAL A 154 13.45 15.92 -12.55
N LYS A 155 14.09 15.55 -13.66
CA LYS A 155 14.72 16.51 -14.58
C LYS A 155 13.72 17.52 -15.13
N GLY A 156 12.51 17.09 -15.48
CA GLY A 156 11.45 17.97 -15.98
C GLY A 156 10.92 18.97 -14.96
N LEU A 157 11.18 18.74 -13.67
CA LEU A 157 10.70 19.58 -12.57
C LEU A 157 11.80 20.42 -11.92
N LEU A 158 13.08 20.21 -12.25
CA LEU A 158 14.21 20.93 -11.61
C LEU A 158 14.13 22.45 -11.73
N GLU A 159 13.58 22.96 -12.82
CA GLU A 159 13.43 24.41 -13.07
C GLU A 159 12.09 24.97 -12.58
N TYR A 160 11.22 24.11 -12.04
CA TYR A 160 9.93 24.54 -11.50
C TYR A 160 10.11 24.91 -10.02
N GLU A 161 10.12 26.21 -9.73
CA GLU A 161 10.49 26.73 -8.40
C GLU A 161 9.75 26.08 -7.21
N PRO A 162 8.44 25.77 -7.30
CA PRO A 162 7.75 25.06 -6.21
C PRO A 162 8.26 23.63 -5.96
N PHE A 163 9.01 23.01 -6.87
CA PHE A 163 9.51 21.65 -6.71
C PHE A 163 10.68 21.62 -5.70
N VAL A 164 10.44 20.97 -4.56
CA VAL A 164 11.43 20.83 -3.49
C VAL A 164 12.38 19.66 -3.78
N GLY A 165 11.88 18.60 -4.38
CA GLY A 165 12.68 17.42 -4.73
C GLY A 165 11.86 16.14 -4.75
N SER A 166 12.55 15.01 -4.85
CA SER A 166 11.93 13.69 -4.92
C SER A 166 12.47 12.75 -3.85
N ILE A 167 11.62 11.86 -3.37
CA ILE A 167 11.95 10.82 -2.40
C ILE A 167 11.64 9.49 -3.06
N GLU A 168 12.67 8.68 -3.28
CA GLU A 168 12.50 7.30 -3.68
C GLU A 168 12.15 6.47 -2.45
N THR A 169 11.00 5.82 -2.46
CA THR A 169 10.53 5.03 -1.34
C THR A 169 10.84 3.57 -1.58
N HIS A 170 11.79 3.04 -0.80
CA HIS A 170 12.06 1.60 -0.70
C HIS A 170 11.43 1.03 0.58
N TYR A 171 11.56 -0.29 0.75
CA TYR A 171 10.95 -1.06 1.84
C TYR A 171 11.13 -0.43 3.23
N GLU A 172 10.10 -0.56 4.07
CA GLU A 172 10.00 -0.16 5.47
C GLU A 172 10.83 1.06 5.90
N SER A 173 10.25 2.23 5.67
CA SER A 173 10.69 3.44 6.33
C SER A 173 9.51 4.16 6.97
N TRP A 174 9.76 4.82 8.10
CA TRP A 174 8.75 5.65 8.74
C TRP A 174 8.18 6.71 7.79
N LEU A 175 8.97 7.16 6.81
CA LEU A 175 8.53 8.10 5.79
C LEU A 175 7.50 7.47 4.83
N LYS A 176 7.71 6.22 4.38
CA LYS A 176 6.73 5.48 3.57
C LYS A 176 5.45 5.22 4.37
N ASP A 177 5.58 4.84 5.65
CA ASP A 177 4.42 4.70 6.55
C ASP A 177 3.66 6.02 6.68
N TRP A 178 4.37 7.14 6.87
CA TRP A 178 3.75 8.44 6.99
C TRP A 178 3.02 8.85 5.70
N LEU A 179 3.64 8.68 4.54
CA LEU A 179 3.00 8.94 3.23
C LEU A 179 1.72 8.11 3.06
N SER A 180 1.74 6.84 3.48
CA SER A 180 0.58 5.94 3.38
C SER A 180 -0.61 6.34 4.26
N LEU A 181 -0.45 7.30 5.18
CA LEU A 181 -1.50 7.79 6.08
C LEU A 181 -2.06 9.16 5.65
N THR A 182 -1.34 9.86 4.77
CA THR A 182 -1.66 11.23 4.39
C THR A 182 -2.11 11.36 2.95
N LEU A 183 -1.65 10.45 2.08
CA LEU A 183 -1.96 10.51 0.65
C LEU A 183 -3.25 9.78 0.34
N THR A 184 -3.99 10.32 -0.64
CA THR A 184 -5.24 9.75 -1.14
C THR A 184 -5.08 9.28 -2.57
N ASN A 185 -5.76 8.21 -2.96
CA ASN A 185 -5.77 7.75 -4.34
C ASN A 185 -6.45 8.78 -5.26
N SER A 186 -5.73 9.24 -6.28
CA SER A 186 -6.25 10.20 -7.26
C SER A 186 -6.61 9.53 -8.57
N TYR A 187 -5.65 8.78 -9.14
CA TYR A 187 -5.84 8.10 -10.41
C TYR A 187 -5.05 6.80 -10.47
N LEU A 188 -5.59 5.83 -11.20
CA LEU A 188 -4.80 4.84 -11.89
C LEU A 188 -4.50 5.34 -13.29
N LYS A 189 -3.27 5.16 -13.75
CA LYS A 189 -2.93 5.35 -15.15
C LYS A 189 -2.61 4.00 -15.78
N HIS A 190 -3.17 3.76 -16.95
CA HIS A 190 -2.78 2.67 -17.83
C HIS A 190 -2.60 3.20 -19.24
N GLY A 191 -1.35 3.25 -19.71
CA GLY A 191 -1.04 3.81 -21.01
C GLY A 191 -1.46 5.28 -21.12
N THR A 192 -2.36 5.62 -22.04
CA THR A 192 -2.90 6.97 -22.21
C THR A 192 -4.22 7.23 -21.48
N THR A 193 -4.68 6.27 -20.69
CA THR A 193 -5.96 6.37 -19.95
C THR A 193 -5.70 6.56 -18.47
N PHE A 194 -6.36 7.57 -17.90
CA PHE A 194 -6.47 7.80 -16.47
C PHE A 194 -7.84 7.29 -16.02
N ILE A 195 -7.87 6.61 -14.89
CA ILE A 195 -9.07 6.07 -14.27
C ILE A 195 -9.16 6.71 -12.90
N GLY A 196 -10.24 7.43 -12.61
CA GLY A 196 -10.47 8.09 -11.32
C GLY A 196 -11.83 7.77 -10.73
N PRO A 197 -12.10 8.19 -9.47
CA PRO A 197 -13.42 8.08 -8.88
C PRO A 197 -14.36 9.17 -9.41
N HIS A 198 -15.66 8.89 -9.37
CA HIS A 198 -16.73 9.88 -9.43
C HIS A 198 -17.76 9.63 -8.32
N GLU A 199 -18.61 10.61 -8.04
CA GLU A 199 -19.63 10.49 -7.01
C GLU A 199 -20.64 9.38 -7.33
N SER A 200 -21.10 8.66 -6.31
CA SER A 200 -21.98 7.48 -6.45
C SER A 200 -23.40 7.79 -6.93
N ASP A 201 -23.81 9.05 -6.91
CA ASP A 201 -25.11 9.53 -7.40
C ASP A 201 -25.09 9.89 -8.91
N ILE A 202 -23.94 9.76 -9.56
CA ILE A 202 -23.76 9.98 -10.99
C ILE A 202 -23.98 8.66 -11.75
N GLU A 203 -24.58 8.75 -12.95
CA GLU A 203 -24.78 7.61 -13.84
C GLU A 203 -23.47 6.87 -14.15
N GLU A 204 -23.49 5.54 -14.10
CA GLU A 204 -22.32 4.70 -14.34
C GLU A 204 -21.65 4.94 -15.70
N ALA A 205 -22.41 5.36 -16.71
CA ALA A 205 -21.87 5.64 -18.04
C ALA A 205 -21.07 6.95 -18.10
N ALA A 206 -21.27 7.88 -17.16
CA ALA A 206 -20.60 9.17 -17.17
C ALA A 206 -19.09 9.05 -16.95
N GLU A 207 -18.33 9.96 -17.57
CA GLU A 207 -16.91 10.14 -17.33
C GLU A 207 -16.72 11.52 -16.65
N ARG A 208 -16.09 11.52 -15.47
CA ARG A 208 -15.83 12.70 -14.66
C ARG A 208 -14.37 12.74 -14.26
N ASN A 209 -13.80 13.93 -14.31
CA ASN A 209 -12.45 14.19 -13.90
C ASN A 209 -12.45 15.03 -12.61
N LEU A 210 -12.71 14.38 -11.48
CA LEU A 210 -12.94 15.08 -10.20
C LEU A 210 -11.71 15.75 -9.60
N ARG A 211 -10.49 15.32 -9.95
CA ARG A 211 -9.26 16.00 -9.49
C ARG A 211 -8.85 17.16 -10.40
N TRP A 212 -9.59 17.38 -11.50
CA TRP A 212 -9.42 18.51 -12.41
C TRP A 212 -8.02 18.62 -13.03
N TRP A 213 -7.27 17.52 -13.11
CA TRP A 213 -6.02 17.50 -13.86
C TRP A 213 -6.33 17.80 -15.34
N PRO A 214 -5.51 18.58 -16.07
CA PRO A 214 -5.80 18.97 -17.45
C PRO A 214 -5.52 17.82 -18.46
N LEU A 215 -6.08 16.64 -18.21
CA LEU A 215 -5.80 15.39 -18.92
C LEU A 215 -6.00 15.52 -20.44
N ASP A 216 -7.16 16.02 -20.86
CA ASP A 216 -7.51 16.14 -22.29
C ASP A 216 -6.58 17.13 -23.02
N GLN A 217 -6.19 18.22 -22.35
CA GLN A 217 -5.25 19.21 -22.91
C GLN A 217 -3.87 18.60 -23.17
N HIS A 218 -3.51 17.59 -22.37
CA HIS A 218 -2.30 16.79 -22.54
C HIS A 218 -2.55 15.50 -23.34
N GLY A 219 -3.69 15.34 -24.02
CA GLY A 219 -3.98 14.18 -24.88
C GLY A 219 -4.13 12.85 -24.14
N TYR A 220 -4.52 12.89 -22.86
CA TYR A 220 -4.91 11.72 -22.09
C TYR A 220 -6.43 11.57 -22.10
N ARG A 221 -6.91 10.33 -22.02
CA ARG A 221 -8.33 10.02 -21.84
C ARG A 221 -8.63 9.86 -20.35
N CYS A 222 -9.71 10.44 -19.86
CA CYS A 222 -10.22 10.18 -18.51
C CYS A 222 -11.38 9.18 -18.56
N VAL A 223 -11.33 8.18 -17.69
CA VAL A 223 -12.40 7.22 -17.40
C VAL A 223 -12.69 7.34 -15.91
N SER A 224 -13.94 7.13 -15.51
CA SER A 224 -14.28 7.13 -14.08
C SER A 224 -15.27 6.06 -13.70
N LEU A 225 -15.21 5.64 -12.44
CA LEU A 225 -16.14 4.71 -11.79
C LEU A 225 -16.63 5.31 -10.47
N PRO A 226 -17.80 4.89 -9.93
CA PRO A 226 -18.25 5.35 -8.63
C PRO A 226 -17.20 5.08 -7.54
N SER A 227 -17.00 6.03 -6.62
CA SER A 227 -15.98 5.95 -5.56
C SER A 227 -16.16 4.70 -4.71
N ASP A 228 -17.33 4.54 -4.09
CA ASP A 228 -17.49 3.73 -2.89
C ASP A 228 -17.15 2.24 -3.10
N LEU A 229 -18.05 1.48 -3.74
CA LEU A 229 -17.94 0.02 -3.86
C LEU A 229 -17.06 -0.44 -5.02
N HIS A 230 -16.51 0.50 -5.81
CA HIS A 230 -15.82 0.18 -7.05
C HIS A 230 -14.40 0.73 -7.08
N PHE A 231 -14.25 2.05 -7.15
CA PHE A 231 -12.92 2.65 -7.25
C PHE A 231 -12.13 2.43 -5.96
N ASP A 232 -12.70 2.83 -4.82
CA ASP A 232 -12.00 2.83 -3.55
C ASP A 232 -11.61 1.41 -3.11
N LEU A 233 -12.51 0.44 -3.28
CA LEU A 233 -12.24 -0.96 -2.91
C LEU A 233 -11.26 -1.67 -3.86
N PHE A 234 -11.42 -1.56 -5.18
CA PHE A 234 -10.74 -2.46 -6.12
C PHE A 234 -9.72 -1.77 -7.04
N LEU A 235 -9.68 -0.44 -7.02
CA LEU A 235 -8.85 0.39 -7.89
C LEU A 235 -7.91 1.33 -7.11
N SER A 236 -7.86 1.20 -5.79
CA SER A 236 -6.93 1.92 -4.92
C SER A 236 -5.64 1.15 -4.69
N TYR A 237 -4.51 1.85 -4.84
CA TYR A 237 -3.20 1.30 -4.49
C TYR A 237 -2.91 1.48 -3.01
N LYS A 238 -2.54 0.38 -2.39
CA LYS A 238 -2.17 0.31 -0.98
C LYS A 238 -0.66 0.51 -0.85
N ILE A 239 -0.22 1.70 -0.43
CA ILE A 239 1.17 1.88 0.00
C ILE A 239 1.44 0.91 1.15
N GLU A 240 2.48 0.08 0.99
CA GLU A 240 2.91 -0.90 2.00
C GLU A 240 3.46 -0.18 3.23
N ARG A 241 3.10 -0.68 4.42
CA ARG A 241 3.54 -0.18 5.72
C ARG A 241 4.43 -1.21 6.41
N GLY A 242 5.34 -0.76 7.27
CA GLY A 242 6.18 -1.64 8.07
C GLY A 242 5.49 -2.24 9.29
N GLU A 243 6.12 -3.28 9.86
CA GLU A 243 5.59 -4.10 10.97
C GLU A 243 5.20 -3.30 12.22
N GLY A 244 5.80 -2.13 12.46
CA GLY A 244 5.48 -1.26 13.59
C GLY A 244 4.13 -0.53 13.47
N PHE A 245 3.47 -0.62 12.31
CA PHE A 245 2.19 0.02 12.05
C PHE A 245 1.08 -1.04 12.02
N HIS A 246 0.50 -1.33 13.18
CA HIS A 246 -0.68 -2.21 13.27
C HIS A 246 -1.84 -1.54 12.52
N GLY A 247 -2.25 -2.14 11.39
CA GLY A 247 -3.51 -1.80 10.71
C GLY A 247 -4.72 -2.20 11.57
N SER A 248 -5.94 -1.86 11.12
CA SER A 248 -7.12 -2.47 11.74
C SER A 248 -7.13 -3.97 11.43
N GLU A 249 -7.44 -4.79 12.43
CA GLU A 249 -7.64 -6.24 12.25
C GLU A 249 -8.73 -6.51 11.20
N SER A 250 -9.72 -5.61 11.09
CA SER A 250 -10.77 -5.67 10.07
C SER A 250 -10.23 -5.63 8.64
N ASP A 251 -9.19 -4.84 8.31
CA ASP A 251 -8.66 -4.78 6.93
C ASP A 251 -8.08 -6.13 6.49
N THR A 252 -7.42 -6.82 7.42
CA THR A 252 -6.89 -8.17 7.15
C THR A 252 -8.02 -9.17 6.95
N LEU A 253 -9.04 -9.14 7.81
CA LEU A 253 -10.19 -10.03 7.73
C LEU A 253 -11.02 -9.79 6.45
N HIS A 254 -11.25 -8.53 6.05
CA HIS A 254 -11.88 -8.21 4.76
C HIS A 254 -11.11 -8.80 3.60
N GLY A 255 -9.78 -8.64 3.59
CA GLY A 255 -8.90 -9.24 2.58
C GLY A 255 -9.03 -10.76 2.55
N LEU A 256 -8.94 -11.42 3.70
CA LEU A 256 -9.06 -12.88 3.81
C LEU A 256 -10.42 -13.39 3.35
N SER A 257 -11.50 -12.64 3.59
CA SER A 257 -12.86 -12.99 3.16
C SER A 257 -12.96 -13.14 1.64
N THR A 258 -12.10 -12.49 0.86
CA THR A 258 -12.11 -12.65 -0.60
C THR A 258 -11.56 -13.99 -1.09
N ILE A 259 -10.71 -14.64 -0.30
CA ILE A 259 -9.96 -15.86 -0.67
C ILE A 259 -10.24 -17.08 0.23
N SER A 260 -10.94 -16.89 1.34
CA SER A 260 -11.31 -17.94 2.30
C SER A 260 -12.79 -17.83 2.66
N ASP A 261 -13.46 -18.97 2.80
CA ASP A 261 -14.83 -19.04 3.32
C ASP A 261 -14.85 -19.07 4.86
N ASP A 262 -13.68 -19.23 5.50
CA ASP A 262 -13.47 -19.15 6.95
C ASP A 262 -12.28 -18.20 7.24
N PRO A 263 -12.49 -16.88 7.13
CA PRO A 263 -11.45 -15.91 7.47
C PRO A 263 -11.24 -15.84 8.98
N GLN A 264 -10.00 -16.08 9.42
CA GLN A 264 -9.60 -16.05 10.83
C GLN A 264 -8.55 -14.97 11.08
N GLU A 265 -8.49 -14.47 12.31
CA GLU A 265 -7.50 -13.48 12.70
C GLU A 265 -6.09 -14.08 12.65
N LEU A 266 -5.17 -13.41 11.94
CA LEU A 266 -3.80 -13.91 11.80
C LEU A 266 -3.07 -14.04 13.15
N GLY A 267 -3.46 -13.24 14.15
CA GLY A 267 -2.90 -13.29 15.50
C GLY A 267 -3.21 -14.59 16.26
N GLU A 268 -4.20 -15.37 15.83
CA GLU A 268 -4.56 -16.64 16.46
C GLU A 268 -3.68 -17.82 15.99
N PHE A 269 -2.89 -17.62 14.93
CA PHE A 269 -2.05 -18.67 14.37
C PHE A 269 -0.65 -18.69 14.99
N THR A 270 -0.22 -19.89 15.40
CA THR A 270 1.19 -20.13 15.74
C THR A 270 2.00 -20.34 14.46
N VAL A 271 2.93 -19.43 14.19
CA VAL A 271 3.84 -19.55 13.04
C VAL A 271 5.02 -20.46 13.41
N PHE A 272 5.18 -21.55 12.65
CA PHE A 272 6.33 -22.44 12.77
C PHE A 272 7.32 -22.19 11.64
N VAL A 273 8.53 -21.76 12.00
CA VAL A 273 9.64 -21.63 11.05
C VAL A 273 10.50 -22.89 11.11
N ASP A 274 10.60 -23.62 9.99
CA ASP A 274 11.51 -24.76 9.88
C ASP A 274 12.96 -24.25 10.06
N PRO A 275 13.76 -24.83 10.98
CA PRO A 275 15.14 -24.41 11.21
C PRO A 275 16.00 -24.34 9.94
N ARG A 276 15.73 -25.21 8.95
CA ARG A 276 16.47 -25.21 7.67
C ARG A 276 16.20 -23.97 6.81
N LYS A 277 15.05 -23.30 7.01
CA LYS A 277 14.73 -22.03 6.34
C LYS A 277 15.40 -20.83 7.02
N VAL A 278 15.75 -20.96 8.29
CA VAL A 278 16.53 -19.96 9.03
C VAL A 278 17.96 -19.91 8.48
N ASP A 279 18.58 -21.07 8.28
CA ASP A 279 19.92 -21.19 7.67
C ASP A 279 19.94 -20.68 6.22
N TYR A 280 18.84 -20.87 5.46
CA TYR A 280 18.70 -20.34 4.10
C TYR A 280 18.67 -18.81 4.05
N GLY A 281 18.09 -18.16 5.07
CA GLY A 281 18.06 -16.69 5.20
C GLY A 281 19.43 -16.07 5.45
N ASN A 282 20.32 -16.79 6.16
CA ASN A 282 21.68 -16.33 6.46
C ASN A 282 22.62 -16.41 5.25
N GLY A 283 22.30 -17.20 4.22
CA GLY A 283 23.15 -17.42 3.04
C GLY A 283 22.81 -16.57 1.79
N LYS A 284 21.64 -15.95 1.73
CA LYS A 284 21.20 -15.08 0.61
C LYS A 284 20.58 -13.79 1.16
N GLY A 285 21.46 -12.93 1.65
CA GLY A 285 21.12 -11.73 2.42
C GLY A 285 20.27 -10.68 1.71
N GLU A 286 20.10 -10.71 0.38
CA GLU A 286 19.41 -9.61 -0.30
C GLU A 286 17.90 -9.55 0.00
N SER A 287 17.19 -10.68 -0.01
CA SER A 287 15.74 -10.69 0.26
C SER A 287 15.42 -10.49 1.76
N VAL A 288 16.28 -10.97 2.66
CA VAL A 288 16.12 -10.83 4.12
C VAL A 288 16.56 -9.44 4.60
N GLN A 289 17.62 -8.86 4.03
CA GLN A 289 17.98 -7.45 4.25
C GLN A 289 16.93 -6.51 3.66
N ARG A 290 16.34 -6.84 2.49
CA ARG A 290 15.21 -6.10 1.93
C ARG A 290 13.97 -6.13 2.82
N LEU A 291 13.83 -7.13 3.69
CA LEU A 291 12.75 -7.20 4.69
C LEU A 291 13.11 -6.52 6.02
N GLY A 292 14.28 -5.88 6.15
CA GLY A 292 14.70 -5.22 7.41
C GLY A 292 15.01 -6.18 8.57
N ILE A 293 14.93 -7.49 8.36
CA ILE A 293 15.19 -8.51 9.38
C ILE A 293 16.71 -8.70 9.49
N ALA A 294 17.35 -7.92 10.36
CA ALA A 294 18.73 -8.17 10.74
C ALA A 294 18.80 -9.41 11.66
N LEU A 295 18.90 -10.61 11.07
CA LEU A 295 19.23 -11.81 11.82
C LEU A 295 20.73 -11.75 12.15
N THR A 296 21.09 -11.33 13.38
CA THR A 296 22.46 -11.54 13.86
C THR A 296 22.62 -12.99 14.30
N ASP A 297 23.84 -13.53 14.25
CA ASP A 297 24.16 -14.96 14.51
C ASP A 297 23.76 -15.46 15.92
N GLY A 298 23.33 -14.58 16.83
CA GLY A 298 22.72 -14.92 18.12
C GLY A 298 21.20 -14.73 18.22
N ASP A 299 20.59 -14.07 17.23
CA ASP A 299 19.17 -13.70 17.23
C ASP A 299 18.28 -14.73 16.57
N ALA A 300 18.78 -15.58 15.67
CA ALA A 300 17.98 -16.65 15.03
C ALA A 300 17.36 -17.63 16.06
N SER A 301 18.16 -18.05 17.06
CA SER A 301 17.71 -18.92 18.15
C SER A 301 16.83 -18.19 19.17
N ARG A 302 17.01 -16.87 19.31
CA ARG A 302 16.15 -16.02 20.14
C ARG A 302 14.85 -15.67 19.43
N TYR A 303 14.80 -15.52 18.12
CA TYR A 303 13.60 -15.17 17.37
C TYR A 303 12.60 -16.33 17.41
N VAL A 304 13.08 -17.58 17.39
CA VAL A 304 12.25 -18.78 17.60
C VAL A 304 11.78 -18.91 19.06
N ALA A 305 12.51 -18.35 20.04
CA ALA A 305 12.13 -18.36 21.45
C ALA A 305 11.25 -17.16 21.87
N ASP A 306 11.47 -15.97 21.31
CA ASP A 306 10.74 -14.73 21.64
C ASP A 306 9.43 -14.61 20.85
N SER A 307 9.31 -15.22 19.67
CA SER A 307 8.01 -15.30 18.95
C SER A 307 7.01 -16.24 19.63
N VAL A 308 7.47 -17.08 20.58
CA VAL A 308 6.60 -17.81 21.52
C VAL A 308 6.21 -16.94 22.74
N VAL A 309 6.97 -15.87 23.04
CA VAL A 309 6.76 -15.03 24.24
C VAL A 309 5.91 -13.79 23.97
N ARG A 310 5.85 -13.27 22.72
CA ARG A 310 5.09 -12.04 22.40
C ARG A 310 3.65 -12.24 21.91
N ALA A 311 3.16 -13.47 21.83
CA ALA A 311 1.78 -13.78 21.42
C ALA A 311 0.74 -13.64 22.56
N ALA A 312 1.10 -13.11 23.74
CA ALA A 312 0.12 -12.85 24.79
C ALA A 312 0.47 -11.59 25.58
N GLY A 313 -0.26 -10.50 25.32
CA GLY A 313 -0.33 -9.32 26.19
C GLY A 313 -0.99 -9.59 27.56
N ARG A 314 -0.83 -10.79 28.12
CA ARG A 314 -1.28 -11.16 29.46
C ARG A 314 -0.13 -11.78 30.23
N SER A 315 0.28 -11.10 31.29
CA SER A 315 1.20 -11.59 32.30
C SER A 315 0.92 -13.04 32.66
N LEU A 316 1.84 -13.95 32.33
CA LEU A 316 1.83 -15.30 32.87
C LEU A 316 3.25 -15.78 33.19
N LYS A 317 3.37 -16.34 34.39
CA LYS A 317 4.61 -16.71 35.07
C LYS A 317 5.45 -17.68 34.23
N VAL A 318 6.73 -17.36 34.12
CA VAL A 318 7.77 -18.18 33.49
C VAL A 318 7.84 -19.55 34.16
N ALA A 319 7.57 -20.63 33.40
CA ALA A 319 7.95 -21.99 33.77
C ALA A 319 9.30 -22.32 33.11
N SER A 320 10.17 -23.02 33.85
CA SER A 320 11.56 -23.26 33.45
C SER A 320 11.68 -24.14 32.19
N THR A 321 12.82 -23.97 31.51
CA THR A 321 13.25 -24.58 30.24
C THR A 321 13.04 -26.08 30.14
N ALA A 322 13.05 -26.83 31.24
CA ALA A 322 12.79 -28.28 31.24
C ALA A 322 11.35 -28.65 30.83
N THR A 323 10.39 -27.74 31.00
CA THR A 323 8.97 -27.97 30.66
C THR A 323 8.69 -27.82 29.16
N LEU A 324 9.49 -27.01 28.46
CA LEU A 324 9.36 -26.75 27.03
C LEU A 324 9.84 -27.93 26.18
N ASP A 325 10.91 -28.62 26.59
CA ASP A 325 11.44 -29.78 25.87
C ASP A 325 10.43 -30.95 25.82
N ALA A 326 9.69 -31.18 26.93
CA ALA A 326 8.68 -32.24 26.98
C ALA A 326 7.46 -31.95 26.08
N ALA A 327 7.06 -30.67 25.97
CA ALA A 327 5.97 -30.25 25.11
C ALA A 327 6.34 -30.34 23.62
N LEU A 328 7.58 -29.99 23.27
CA LEU A 328 8.08 -30.06 21.89
C LEU A 328 8.18 -31.51 21.39
N VAL A 329 8.68 -32.42 22.23
CA VAL A 329 8.75 -33.86 21.92
C VAL A 329 7.35 -34.44 21.70
N THR A 330 6.38 -34.06 22.54
CA THR A 330 4.99 -34.52 22.42
C THR A 330 4.32 -34.01 21.13
N ALA A 331 4.60 -32.78 20.70
CA ALA A 331 4.07 -32.20 19.47
C ALA A 331 4.65 -32.87 18.21
N VAL A 332 5.96 -33.16 18.22
CA VAL A 332 6.65 -33.85 17.13
C VAL A 332 6.13 -35.29 16.96
N ASP A 333 5.87 -36.00 18.06
CA ASP A 333 5.35 -37.37 17.99
C ASP A 333 3.87 -37.41 17.54
N ARG A 334 3.04 -36.42 17.89
CA ARG A 334 1.69 -36.28 17.32
C ARG A 334 1.72 -36.03 15.82
N TYR A 335 2.62 -35.18 15.35
CA TYR A 335 2.78 -34.92 13.92
C TYR A 335 3.29 -36.14 13.14
N ARG A 336 4.22 -36.92 13.70
CA ARG A 336 4.67 -38.19 13.11
C ARG A 336 3.57 -39.25 13.05
N ASN A 337 2.71 -39.31 14.06
CA ASN A 337 1.59 -40.25 14.08
C ASN A 337 0.50 -39.86 13.09
N PHE A 338 0.25 -38.56 12.90
CA PHE A 338 -0.64 -38.05 11.85
C PHE A 338 -0.16 -38.43 10.44
N LEU A 339 1.15 -38.33 10.16
CA LEU A 339 1.73 -38.70 8.87
C LEU A 339 1.78 -40.22 8.57
N ARG A 340 1.58 -41.07 9.59
CA ARG A 340 1.60 -42.55 9.46
C ARG A 340 0.21 -43.18 9.40
N GLY A 341 -0.85 -42.39 9.51
CA GLY A 341 -2.25 -42.85 9.55
C GLY A 341 -3.11 -42.32 8.41
N GLY A 342 -2.60 -42.35 7.17
CA GLY A 342 -3.33 -42.03 5.94
C GLY A 342 -3.18 -43.13 4.91
#